data_AF-A0A438HMA0-F1
#
_entry.id   AF-A0A438HMA0-F1
#
_cell.length_a   1.000
_cell.length_b   1.000
_cell.length_c   1.000
_cell.angle_alpha   90.00
_cell.angle_beta   90.00
_cell.angle_gamma   90.00
#
_symmetry.space_group_name_H-M   'P 1'
#
loop_
_entity.id
_entity.type
_entity.pdbx_description
1 polymer ?
#
loop_
_entity_poly.entity_id
_entity_poly.type
_entity_poly.pdbx_seq_one_letter_code
_entity_poly.pdbx_strand_id
1 'polypeptide(L)'
;MVEHGSNDDAKLGRLRTSTLETLKKELKDQFFPSNMAWMARESLKRLKQIETITDYVKEFSSLILDIKDMSEVDKLFNFMSGLQKWTQIELRFQGVRDLPSAIVAIDFLVDYRLDASSPASKKGKGQ
;
A
#
# COMPACT_ATOMS: atom_id res chain seq x y z
N MET A 1 34.39 -22.10 -56.32
CA MET A 1 33.33 -22.36 -55.32
C MET A 1 33.28 -21.16 -54.40
N VAL A 2 32.23 -20.34 -54.50
CA VAL A 2 32.05 -19.16 -53.65
C VAL A 2 31.13 -19.59 -52.51
N GLU A 3 31.68 -19.69 -51.29
CA GLU A 3 30.92 -19.94 -50.06
C GLU A 3 30.12 -18.68 -49.74
N HIS A 4 28.88 -18.61 -50.24
CA HIS A 4 27.91 -17.58 -49.89
C HIS A 4 26.90 -18.17 -48.90
N GLY A 5 27.24 -18.14 -47.61
CA GLY A 5 26.34 -18.62 -46.57
C GLY A 5 26.90 -18.40 -45.17
N SER A 6 26.75 -17.18 -44.63
CA SER A 6 26.94 -16.96 -43.18
C SER A 6 26.51 -15.58 -42.65
N ASN A 7 26.22 -14.60 -43.51
CA ASN A 7 25.92 -13.24 -43.03
C ASN A 7 24.42 -13.00 -42.73
N ASP A 8 23.52 -13.77 -43.36
CA ASP A 8 22.08 -13.56 -43.24
C ASP A 8 21.50 -14.18 -41.96
N ASP A 9 22.04 -15.31 -41.50
CA ASP A 9 21.65 -15.94 -40.24
C ASP A 9 22.04 -15.10 -39.01
N ALA A 10 23.22 -14.48 -39.05
CA ALA A 10 23.69 -13.56 -38.01
C ALA A 10 22.82 -12.28 -37.94
N LYS A 11 22.42 -11.75 -39.10
CA LYS A 11 21.49 -10.59 -39.16
C LYS A 11 20.10 -10.97 -38.68
N LEU A 12 19.58 -12.14 -39.06
CA LEU A 12 18.27 -12.63 -38.66
C LEU A 12 18.19 -12.88 -37.14
N GLY A 13 19.24 -13.44 -36.55
CA GLY A 13 19.36 -13.59 -35.10
C GLY A 13 19.30 -12.25 -34.36
N ARG A 14 20.04 -11.24 -34.83
CA ARG A 14 20.06 -9.88 -34.26
C ARG A 14 18.73 -9.12 -34.44
N LEU A 15 18.05 -9.32 -35.56
CA LEU A 15 16.71 -8.77 -35.81
C LEU A 15 15.67 -9.40 -34.87
N ARG A 16 15.70 -10.71 -34.70
CA ARG A 16 14.78 -11.43 -33.80
C ARG A 16 14.96 -11.04 -32.33
N THR A 17 16.20 -10.90 -31.85
CA THR A 17 16.45 -10.45 -30.47
C THR A 17 15.98 -9.01 -30.26
N SER A 18 16.24 -8.11 -31.21
CA SER A 18 15.76 -6.72 -31.15
C SER A 18 14.23 -6.61 -31.14
N THR A 19 13.53 -7.42 -31.94
CA THR A 19 12.06 -7.49 -31.95
C THR A 19 11.51 -8.05 -30.63
N LEU A 20 12.16 -9.06 -30.05
CA LEU A 20 11.77 -9.65 -28.76
C LEU A 20 11.94 -8.65 -27.60
N GLU A 21 13.04 -7.91 -27.56
CA GLU A 21 13.29 -6.88 -26.55
C GLU A 21 12.27 -5.74 -26.64
N THR A 22 11.93 -5.33 -27.86
CA THR A 22 10.88 -4.32 -28.12
C THR A 22 9.52 -4.80 -27.63
N LEU A 23 9.14 -6.04 -27.96
CA LEU A 23 7.89 -6.65 -27.49
C LEU A 23 7.85 -6.74 -25.96
N LYS A 24 8.94 -7.16 -25.32
CA LYS A 24 9.04 -7.24 -23.86
C LYS A 24 8.89 -5.87 -23.21
N LYS A 25 9.43 -4.82 -23.82
CA LYS A 25 9.26 -3.44 -23.36
C LYS A 25 7.80 -2.99 -23.50
N GLU A 26 7.20 -3.20 -24.66
CA GLU A 26 5.81 -2.80 -24.92
C GLU A 26 4.83 -3.51 -23.97
N LEU A 27 5.02 -4.82 -23.74
CA LEU A 27 4.25 -5.57 -22.75
C LEU A 27 4.39 -4.98 -21.34
N LYS A 28 5.59 -4.55 -20.96
CA LYS A 28 5.81 -3.91 -19.67
C LYS A 28 5.09 -2.56 -19.59
N ASP A 29 5.27 -1.71 -20.58
CA ASP A 29 4.71 -0.35 -20.59
C ASP A 29 3.17 -0.37 -20.59
N GLN A 30 2.57 -1.34 -21.28
CA GLN A 30 1.12 -1.51 -21.35
C GLN A 30 0.53 -2.17 -20.09
N PHE A 31 1.15 -3.23 -19.56
CA PHE A 31 0.53 -4.07 -18.53
C PHE A 31 1.07 -3.85 -17.12
N PHE A 32 2.28 -3.33 -16.91
CA PHE A 32 2.80 -3.14 -15.54
C PHE A 32 1.96 -2.15 -14.71
N PRO A 33 1.68 -0.92 -15.18
CA PRO A 33 0.95 0.05 -14.36
C PRO A 33 -0.47 -0.44 -14.04
N SER A 34 -1.14 -1.05 -15.01
CA SER A 34 -2.50 -1.61 -14.86
C SER A 34 -2.53 -2.81 -13.92
N ASN A 35 -1.58 -3.75 -14.07
CA ASN A 35 -1.49 -4.93 -13.22
C ASN A 35 -1.12 -4.59 -11.77
N MET A 36 -0.19 -3.64 -11.57
CA MET A 36 0.17 -3.17 -10.23
C MET A 36 -1.01 -2.51 -9.52
N ALA A 37 -1.74 -1.62 -10.21
CA ALA A 37 -2.91 -0.97 -9.64
C ALA A 37 -4.06 -1.95 -9.36
N TRP A 38 -4.20 -3.01 -10.15
CA TRP A 38 -5.15 -4.10 -9.87
C TRP A 38 -4.76 -4.87 -8.61
N MET A 39 -3.49 -5.28 -8.49
CA MET A 39 -2.99 -6.02 -7.34
C MET A 39 -3.10 -5.20 -6.06
N ALA A 40 -2.78 -3.91 -6.13
CA ALA A 40 -2.90 -3.00 -5.01
C ALA A 40 -4.35 -2.88 -4.53
N ARG A 41 -5.33 -2.77 -5.45
CA ARG A 41 -6.76 -2.77 -5.10
C ARG A 41 -7.21 -4.06 -4.42
N GLU A 42 -6.75 -5.21 -4.91
CA GLU A 42 -7.06 -6.50 -4.30
C GLU A 42 -6.48 -6.64 -2.90
N SER A 43 -5.23 -6.20 -2.70
CA SER A 43 -4.61 -6.15 -1.37
C SER A 43 -5.35 -5.20 -0.45
N LEU A 44 -5.74 -4.02 -0.94
CA LEU A 44 -6.48 -3.03 -0.15
C LEU A 44 -7.82 -3.58 0.35
N LYS A 45 -8.56 -4.34 -0.47
CA LYS A 45 -9.83 -4.98 -0.05
C LYS A 45 -9.63 -5.94 1.13
N ARG A 46 -8.49 -6.62 1.19
CA ARG A 46 -8.15 -7.58 2.25
C ARG A 46 -7.44 -6.93 3.44
N LEU A 47 -6.95 -5.70 3.29
CA LEU A 47 -6.18 -5.02 4.31
C LEU A 47 -7.01 -4.83 5.58
N LYS A 48 -6.46 -5.30 6.71
CA LYS A 48 -7.03 -5.16 8.05
C LYS A 48 -5.94 -4.83 9.05
N GLN A 49 -6.27 -4.05 10.07
CA GLN A 49 -5.39 -3.80 11.21
C GLN A 49 -5.32 -5.07 12.08
N ILE A 50 -4.22 -5.80 11.98
CA ILE A 50 -3.99 -7.06 12.73
C ILE A 50 -3.19 -6.78 14.01
N GLU A 51 -1.95 -6.30 13.88
CA GLU A 51 -1.03 -6.11 15.01
C GLU A 51 -1.03 -4.67 15.50
N THR A 52 -0.36 -3.77 14.77
CA THR A 52 -0.22 -2.36 15.15
C THR A 52 -0.93 -1.45 14.17
N ILE A 53 -1.33 -0.30 14.68
CA ILE A 53 -1.98 0.76 13.90
C ILE A 53 -0.96 1.39 12.93
N THR A 54 0.30 1.49 13.34
CA THR A 54 1.40 2.05 12.56
C THR A 54 1.73 1.18 11.35
N ASP A 55 1.76 -0.15 11.53
CA ASP A 55 1.97 -1.09 10.41
C ASP A 55 0.81 -1.00 9.41
N TYR A 56 -0.43 -0.92 9.91
CA TYR A 56 -1.60 -0.73 9.07
C TYR A 56 -1.52 0.58 8.24
N VAL A 57 -1.19 1.71 8.88
CA VAL A 57 -1.05 3.01 8.20
C VAL A 57 0.03 2.95 7.12
N LYS A 58 1.17 2.30 7.43
CA LYS A 58 2.28 2.13 6.50
C LYS A 58 1.88 1.29 5.28
N GLU A 59 1.22 0.16 5.49
CA GLU A 59 0.77 -0.72 4.40
C GLU A 59 -0.32 -0.05 3.56
N PHE A 60 -1.30 0.58 4.20
CA PHE A 60 -2.34 1.35 3.52
C PHE A 60 -1.74 2.45 2.64
N SER A 61 -0.79 3.21 3.17
CA SER A 61 -0.12 4.31 2.46
C SER A 61 0.63 3.80 1.23
N SER A 62 1.32 2.65 1.35
CA SER A 62 2.00 2.02 0.21
C SER A 62 1.01 1.65 -0.89
N LEU A 63 -0.14 1.04 -0.54
CA LEU A 63 -1.14 0.62 -1.53
C LEU A 63 -1.79 1.80 -2.25
N ILE A 64 -2.05 2.91 -1.55
CA ILE A 64 -2.70 4.08 -2.15
C ILE A 64 -1.78 4.80 -3.15
N LEU A 65 -0.46 4.71 -3.00
CA LEU A 65 0.49 5.24 -3.99
C LEU A 65 0.41 4.49 -5.34
N ASP A 66 0.11 3.20 -5.30
CA ASP A 66 -0.07 2.36 -6.49
C ASP A 66 -1.45 2.54 -7.13
N ILE A 67 -2.44 3.11 -6.42
CA ILE A 67 -3.81 3.34 -6.89
C ILE A 67 -4.07 4.84 -7.12
N LYS A 68 -3.59 5.36 -8.24
CA LYS A 68 -3.55 6.81 -8.51
C LYS A 68 -4.91 7.48 -8.70
N ASP A 69 -5.92 6.74 -9.12
CA ASP A 69 -7.26 7.23 -9.48
C ASP A 69 -8.30 7.05 -8.35
N MET A 70 -7.87 6.78 -7.12
CA MET A 70 -8.76 6.71 -5.96
C MET A 70 -9.11 8.11 -5.43
N SER A 71 -10.41 8.36 -5.21
CA SER A 71 -10.87 9.62 -4.64
C SER A 71 -10.48 9.75 -3.15
N GLU A 72 -10.33 10.97 -2.64
CA GLU A 72 -10.02 11.19 -1.21
C GLU A 72 -11.10 10.62 -0.27
N VAL A 73 -12.36 10.66 -0.71
CA VAL A 73 -13.49 10.07 0.03
C VAL A 73 -13.34 8.56 0.09
N ASP A 74 -13.02 7.91 -1.03
CA ASP A 74 -12.80 6.46 -1.06
C ASP A 74 -11.56 6.06 -0.27
N LYS A 75 -10.49 6.85 -0.31
CA LYS A 75 -9.29 6.60 0.52
C LYS A 75 -9.66 6.59 2.00
N LEU A 76 -10.36 7.62 2.49
CA LEU A 76 -10.80 7.67 3.87
C LEU A 76 -11.74 6.49 4.21
N PHE A 77 -12.69 6.17 3.34
CA PHE A 77 -13.62 5.06 3.56
C PHE A 77 -12.90 3.71 3.69
N ASN A 78 -11.97 3.40 2.79
CA ASN A 78 -11.19 2.17 2.82
C ASN A 78 -10.28 2.10 4.05
N PHE A 79 -9.66 3.23 4.39
CA PHE A 79 -8.84 3.36 5.60
C PHE A 79 -9.66 3.03 6.86
N MET A 80 -10.79 3.70 7.04
CA MET A 80 -11.68 3.46 8.19
C MET A 80 -12.19 2.02 8.22
N SER A 81 -12.50 1.42 7.07
CA SER A 81 -13.04 0.06 6.97
C SER A 81 -12.04 -1.05 7.29
N GLY A 82 -10.73 -0.76 7.20
CA GLY A 82 -9.67 -1.70 7.53
C GLY A 82 -9.24 -1.67 9.00
N LEU A 83 -9.51 -0.57 9.72
CA LEU A 83 -9.14 -0.41 11.12
C LEU A 83 -9.90 -1.35 12.06
N GLN A 84 -9.33 -1.61 13.24
CA GLN A 84 -10.05 -2.30 14.33
C GLN A 84 -11.23 -1.45 14.82
N LYS A 85 -12.26 -2.13 15.33
CA LYS A 85 -13.54 -1.50 15.70
C LYS A 85 -13.38 -0.36 16.71
N TRP A 86 -12.51 -0.54 17.71
CA TRP A 86 -12.24 0.50 18.69
C TRP A 86 -11.61 1.75 18.04
N THR A 87 -10.59 1.59 17.19
CA THR A 87 -9.97 2.70 16.47
C THR A 87 -10.98 3.46 15.61
N GLN A 88 -11.87 2.72 14.92
CA GLN A 88 -12.93 3.34 14.12
C GLN A 88 -13.86 4.21 14.96
N ILE A 89 -14.22 3.76 16.16
CA ILE A 89 -15.08 4.50 17.08
C ILE A 89 -14.38 5.77 17.55
N GLU A 90 -13.11 5.66 17.95
CA GLU A 90 -12.35 6.81 18.44
C GLU A 90 -12.19 7.89 17.36
N LEU A 91 -11.83 7.51 16.13
CA LEU A 91 -11.70 8.48 15.03
C LEU A 91 -13.04 9.14 14.67
N ARG A 92 -14.16 8.41 14.78
CA ARG A 92 -15.50 8.99 14.60
C ARG A 92 -15.85 9.94 15.73
N PHE A 93 -15.47 9.61 16.96
CA PHE A 93 -15.68 10.48 18.12
C PHE A 93 -14.89 11.80 17.98
N GLN A 94 -13.66 11.73 17.46
CA GLN A 94 -12.86 12.90 17.13
C GLN A 94 -13.37 13.69 15.90
N GLY A 95 -14.40 13.19 15.21
CA GLY A 95 -15.02 13.91 14.09
C GLY A 95 -14.13 14.04 12.86
N VAL A 96 -13.24 13.07 12.62
CA VAL A 96 -12.35 13.05 11.46
C VAL A 96 -13.14 12.99 10.15
N ARG A 97 -12.78 13.84 9.17
CA ARG A 97 -13.47 13.99 7.88
C ARG A 97 -12.59 13.80 6.65
N ASP A 98 -11.29 13.60 6.84
CA ASP A 98 -10.31 13.45 5.78
C ASP A 98 -9.17 12.53 6.23
N LEU A 99 -8.47 11.92 5.27
CA LEU A 99 -7.42 10.95 5.54
C LEU A 99 -6.22 11.56 6.29
N PRO A 100 -5.69 12.74 5.95
CA PRO A 100 -4.61 13.35 6.71
C PRO A 100 -4.95 13.55 8.19
N SER A 101 -6.16 14.06 8.48
CA SER A 101 -6.63 14.20 9.87
C SER A 101 -6.75 12.86 10.58
N ALA A 102 -7.15 11.79 9.87
CA ALA A 102 -7.22 10.44 10.43
C ALA A 102 -5.85 9.92 10.87
N ILE A 103 -4.82 10.14 10.02
CA ILE A 103 -3.45 9.71 10.29
C ILE A 103 -2.89 10.44 11.51
N VAL A 104 -3.06 11.77 11.55
CA VAL A 104 -2.63 12.59 12.69
C VAL A 104 -3.34 12.16 13.98
N ALA A 105 -4.65 11.94 13.95
CA ALA A 105 -5.43 11.47 15.09
C ALA A 105 -4.95 10.10 15.62
N ILE A 106 -4.52 9.22 14.72
CA ILE A 106 -3.98 7.90 15.07
C ILE A 106 -2.66 7.99 15.84
N ASP A 107 -1.78 8.92 15.47
CA ASP A 107 -0.49 9.09 16.16
C ASP A 107 -0.72 9.44 17.64
N PHE A 108 -1.67 10.33 17.95
CA PHE A 108 -2.06 10.65 19.34
C PHE A 108 -2.70 9.48 20.10
N LEU A 109 -3.33 8.57 19.36
CA LEU A 109 -4.02 7.39 19.87
C LEU A 109 -3.05 6.32 20.39
N VAL A 110 -1.86 6.22 19.77
CA VAL A 110 -0.79 5.32 20.19
C VAL A 110 -0.20 5.75 21.54
N ASP A 111 -0.02 7.06 21.73
CA ASP A 111 0.53 7.62 22.98
C ASP A 111 -0.38 7.33 24.19
N TYR A 112 -1.70 7.46 24.03
CA TYR A 112 -2.66 7.15 25.10
C TYR A 112 -2.60 5.70 25.60
N ARG A 113 -2.30 4.74 24.72
CA ARG A 113 -2.15 3.32 25.11
C ARG A 113 -0.89 3.06 25.91
N LEU A 114 0.17 3.83 25.70
CA LEU A 114 1.42 3.71 26.46
C LEU A 114 1.21 4.23 27.89
N ASP A 115 0.45 5.30 28.05
CA ASP A 115 0.13 5.87 29.36
C ASP A 115 -0.82 4.98 30.19
N ALA A 116 -1.80 4.33 29.54
CA ALA A 116 -2.72 3.40 30.19
C ALA A 116 -2.06 2.09 30.65
N SER A 117 -0.87 1.75 30.13
CA SER A 117 -0.12 0.54 30.50
C SER A 117 0.86 0.77 31.67
N SER A 118 0.95 1.97 32.23
CA SER A 118 1.83 2.25 33.37
C SER A 118 1.14 1.91 34.70
N PRO A 119 1.63 0.95 35.51
CA PRO A 119 1.00 0.60 36.78
C PRO A 119 1.35 1.62 37.87
N ALA A 120 0.84 2.84 37.75
CA ALA A 120 0.93 3.86 38.80
C ALA A 120 -0.42 3.98 39.53
N SER A 121 -0.73 3.03 40.41
CA SER A 121 -1.34 3.31 41.73
C SER A 121 -1.53 2.04 42.55
N LYS A 122 -0.50 1.63 43.30
CA LYS A 122 -0.77 0.99 44.60
C LYS A 122 -1.05 2.08 45.61
N LYS A 123 -2.34 2.34 45.73
CA LYS A 123 -3.09 3.02 46.78
C LYS A 123 -2.45 2.84 48.16
N GLY A 124 -2.21 3.95 48.86
CA GLY A 124 -1.91 3.96 50.28
C GLY A 124 -3.04 3.38 51.13
N LYS A 125 -2.64 2.73 52.22
CA LYS A 125 -3.33 2.59 53.51
C LYS A 125 -2.18 2.65 54.52
N GLY A 126 -2.13 3.55 55.49
CA GLY A 126 -3.17 3.93 56.43
C GLY A 126 -2.59 3.59 57.82
N GLN A 127 -2.63 4.61 58.69
CA GLN A 127 -2.26 4.67 60.12
C GLN A 127 -2.01 3.36 60.87
#